data_AF-A0A836SRR1-F1
#
_entry.id   AF-A0A836SRR1-F1
#
_cell.length_a   1.000
_cell.length_b   1.000
_cell.length_c   1.000
_cell.angle_alpha   90.00
_cell.angle_beta   90.00
_cell.angle_gamma   90.00
#
_symmetry.space_group_name_H-M   'P 1'
#
loop_
_entity.id
_entity.type
_entity.pdbx_description
1 polymer ?
#
loop_
_entity_poly.entity_id
_entity_poly.type
_entity_poly.pdbx_seq_one_letter_code
_entity_poly.pdbx_strand_id
1 'polypeptide(L)'
;RYLNPERKGMPDIDIDFGDVRREEVIRYIIDRYGEKNTTQVITFGTMQARAVIRDVGRVLGLSYGEVDRIAKLIPHNQTINKAIKISPELRKVIGEKSEYDMLIKTAERLEGLVRHASTHAAGVVITPTDLTDYVPLYKSPDSKEVSTQYEKGSLELVGVLKMDILGLRTLTVIDETLRAIGQSKDEIPVDDSKTFELLKRGETVGIFQLESEGMKGILKKFEPRSLKDVIAVVALYRPGPLGNVNLDNMIRNKIDPKGIKYLHPELEPVLGETYGMIIYQEQVMEIAHRIAGFTMAQADQLRRAMSKKVIDLMEKIKDDFKAGAKKQGIRPKLAEEIFDYLAPFAGYGFNKSHATAYAKIAYQTAYLKAHYSVEFMLANLNSEIGDTDRLLILCRELKRLKIPILPPDINRSDYLS
;
A
#
# COMPACT_ATOMS: atom_id res chain seq x y z
N ARG A 1 0.39 14.03 -13.23
CA ARG A 1 1.09 12.97 -12.46
C ARG A 1 0.89 11.58 -13.06
N TYR A 2 -0.34 11.15 -13.34
CA TYR A 2 -0.62 9.83 -13.89
C TYR A 2 0.03 9.61 -15.28
N LEU A 3 -0.39 10.42 -16.26
CA LEU A 3 0.17 10.44 -17.61
C LEU A 3 0.94 11.76 -17.80
N ASN A 4 2.26 11.65 -17.96
CA ASN A 4 3.15 12.80 -18.13
C ASN A 4 3.51 12.90 -19.63
N PRO A 5 3.18 14.00 -20.32
CA PRO A 5 3.38 14.11 -21.77
C PRO A 5 4.86 14.07 -22.19
N GLU A 6 5.79 14.43 -21.30
CA GLU A 6 7.23 14.36 -21.56
C GLU A 6 7.83 12.98 -21.24
N ARG A 7 7.03 12.05 -20.70
CA ARG A 7 7.48 10.70 -20.35
C ARG A 7 7.07 9.71 -21.42
N LYS A 8 8.06 9.05 -22.01
CA LYS A 8 7.85 7.83 -22.80
C LYS A 8 7.64 6.65 -21.84
N GLY A 9 6.45 6.07 -21.86
CA GLY A 9 6.10 4.90 -21.05
C GLY A 9 4.60 4.70 -21.00
N MET A 10 4.17 3.44 -21.05
CA MET A 10 2.75 3.09 -21.01
C MET A 10 2.14 3.44 -19.64
N PRO A 11 0.90 3.95 -19.59
CA PRO A 11 0.17 4.04 -18.33
C PRO A 11 -0.11 2.64 -17.76
N ASP A 12 0.23 2.41 -16.48
CA ASP A 12 -0.21 1.23 -15.73
C ASP A 12 -1.56 1.57 -15.08
N ILE A 13 -2.59 0.74 -15.30
CA ILE A 13 -3.91 0.87 -14.68
C ILE A 13 -4.13 -0.38 -13.83
N ASP A 14 -4.09 -0.20 -12.53
CA ASP A 14 -4.40 -1.24 -11.55
C ASP A 14 -5.88 -1.10 -11.14
N ILE A 15 -6.63 -2.20 -11.19
CA ILE A 15 -8.08 -2.20 -10.87
C ILE A 15 -8.37 -3.25 -9.80
N ASP A 16 -8.99 -2.79 -8.71
CA ASP A 16 -9.46 -3.63 -7.62
C ASP A 16 -10.89 -4.13 -7.89
N PHE A 17 -11.11 -5.44 -7.75
CA PHE A 17 -12.41 -6.12 -7.84
C PHE A 17 -12.71 -6.85 -6.53
N GLY A 18 -13.99 -7.15 -6.28
CA GLY A 18 -14.35 -8.11 -5.23
C GLY A 18 -13.66 -9.45 -5.48
N ASP A 19 -12.97 -9.99 -4.49
CA ASP A 19 -12.14 -11.18 -4.61
C ASP A 19 -12.91 -12.41 -5.13
N VAL A 20 -14.16 -12.59 -4.71
CA VAL A 20 -15.05 -13.68 -5.16
C VAL A 20 -15.33 -13.65 -6.67
N ARG A 21 -15.45 -12.45 -7.26
CA ARG A 21 -15.84 -12.28 -8.67
C ARG A 21 -14.65 -11.93 -9.59
N ARG A 22 -13.43 -11.89 -9.05
CA ARG A 22 -12.21 -11.59 -9.80
C ARG A 22 -12.00 -12.55 -10.98
N GLU A 23 -12.24 -13.85 -10.79
CA GLU A 23 -12.07 -14.86 -11.84
C GLU A 23 -13.06 -14.70 -12.99
N GLU A 24 -14.26 -14.17 -12.74
CA GLU A 24 -15.24 -13.84 -13.79
C GLU A 24 -14.67 -12.75 -14.72
N VAL A 25 -13.98 -11.75 -14.16
CA VAL A 25 -13.35 -10.66 -14.93
C VAL A 25 -12.20 -11.19 -15.78
N ILE A 26 -11.35 -12.05 -15.21
CA ILE A 26 -10.24 -12.65 -15.95
C ILE A 26 -10.76 -13.50 -17.10
N ARG A 27 -11.79 -14.31 -16.85
CA ARG A 27 -12.45 -15.10 -17.90
C ARG A 27 -13.03 -14.22 -18.99
N TYR A 28 -13.71 -13.14 -18.63
CA TYR A 28 -14.22 -12.17 -19.61
C TYR A 28 -13.09 -11.57 -20.47
N ILE A 29 -11.94 -11.22 -19.89
CA ILE A 29 -10.79 -10.70 -20.65
C ILE A 29 -10.29 -11.77 -21.64
N ILE A 30 -10.15 -13.02 -21.19
CA ILE A 30 -9.74 -14.16 -22.04
C ILE A 30 -10.72 -14.37 -23.19
N ASP A 31 -12.03 -14.41 -22.91
CA ASP A 31 -13.08 -14.58 -23.92
C ASP A 31 -13.11 -13.42 -24.93
N ARG A 32 -12.83 -12.20 -24.45
CA ARG A 32 -12.89 -10.98 -25.27
C ARG A 32 -11.69 -10.83 -26.19
N TYR A 33 -10.49 -11.14 -25.71
CA TYR A 33 -9.24 -10.89 -26.45
C TYR A 33 -8.60 -12.16 -27.02
N GLY A 34 -9.09 -13.34 -26.63
CA GLY A 34 -8.65 -14.64 -27.11
C GLY A 34 -7.67 -15.33 -26.16
N GLU A 35 -7.82 -16.65 -26.03
CA GLU A 35 -6.95 -17.51 -25.19
C GLU A 35 -5.48 -17.49 -25.61
N LYS A 36 -5.19 -17.29 -26.90
CA LYS A 36 -3.81 -17.22 -27.42
C LYS A 36 -3.15 -15.87 -27.23
N ASN A 37 -3.94 -14.84 -26.94
CA ASN A 37 -3.51 -13.44 -26.85
C ASN A 37 -3.42 -12.98 -25.39
N THR A 38 -3.98 -13.76 -24.45
CA THR A 38 -4.16 -13.38 -23.06
C THR A 38 -3.60 -14.45 -22.12
N THR A 39 -2.77 -14.05 -21.17
CA THR A 39 -2.24 -14.98 -20.16
C THR A 39 -1.89 -14.26 -18.87
N GLN A 40 -1.69 -14.99 -17.78
CA GLN A 40 -1.22 -14.39 -16.53
C GLN A 40 0.29 -14.12 -16.56
N VAL A 41 0.74 -13.16 -15.77
CA VAL A 41 2.17 -12.82 -15.61
C VAL A 41 2.84 -13.85 -14.71
N ILE A 42 4.08 -14.27 -15.00
CA ILE A 42 4.87 -15.08 -14.07
C ILE A 42 5.48 -14.26 -12.93
N THR A 43 5.65 -14.92 -11.81
CA THR A 43 6.41 -14.44 -10.65
C THR A 43 7.42 -15.48 -10.23
N PHE A 44 8.49 -15.03 -9.58
CA PHE A 44 9.54 -15.91 -9.10
C PHE A 44 9.59 -15.85 -7.59
N GLY A 45 9.32 -16.97 -6.94
CA GLY A 45 9.51 -17.12 -5.51
C GLY A 45 11.01 -17.13 -5.19
N THR A 46 11.47 -16.20 -4.37
CA THR A 46 12.88 -16.12 -3.94
C THR A 46 13.08 -16.69 -2.55
N MET A 47 14.31 -17.11 -2.26
CA MET A 47 14.71 -17.63 -0.96
C MET A 47 14.78 -16.50 0.08
N GLN A 48 13.69 -16.28 0.81
CA GLN A 48 13.57 -15.26 1.87
C GLN A 48 14.37 -15.65 3.12
N ALA A 49 14.93 -14.66 3.83
CA ALA A 49 15.83 -14.83 4.99
C ALA A 49 15.46 -15.97 5.96
N ARG A 50 14.21 -15.98 6.44
CA ARG A 50 13.74 -17.02 7.37
C ARG A 50 13.55 -18.38 6.71
N ALA A 51 13.10 -18.41 5.47
CA ALA A 51 12.87 -19.64 4.73
C ALA A 51 14.19 -20.31 4.35
N VAL A 52 15.15 -19.52 3.86
CA VAL A 52 16.47 -20.02 3.47
C VAL A 52 17.25 -20.59 4.66
N ILE A 53 17.14 -19.97 5.85
CA ILE A 53 17.71 -20.55 7.09
C ILE A 53 17.08 -21.92 7.38
N ARG A 54 15.76 -22.06 7.24
CA ARG A 54 15.07 -23.34 7.46
C ARG A 54 15.46 -24.40 6.44
N ASP A 55 15.58 -24.03 5.17
CA ASP A 55 15.98 -24.95 4.10
C ASP A 55 17.43 -25.42 4.29
N VAL A 56 18.37 -24.51 4.55
CA VAL A 56 19.79 -24.86 4.79
C VAL A 56 19.93 -25.70 6.05
N GLY A 57 19.24 -25.34 7.15
CA GLY A 57 19.29 -26.09 8.39
C GLY A 57 18.83 -27.54 8.23
N ARG A 58 17.79 -27.76 7.41
CA ARG A 58 17.33 -29.10 7.06
C ARG A 58 18.40 -29.91 6.31
N VAL A 59 19.09 -29.28 5.36
CA VAL A 59 20.16 -29.93 4.57
C VAL A 59 21.38 -30.24 5.45
N LEU A 60 21.69 -29.38 6.42
CA LEU A 60 22.77 -29.59 7.39
C LEU A 60 22.41 -30.61 8.50
N GLY A 61 21.19 -31.16 8.49
CA GLY A 61 20.74 -32.15 9.49
C GLY A 61 20.44 -31.56 10.87
N LEU A 62 20.26 -30.24 10.98
CA LEU A 62 19.90 -29.58 12.23
C LEU A 62 18.42 -29.82 12.58
N SER A 63 18.09 -29.84 13.88
CA SER A 63 16.71 -30.04 14.30
C SER A 63 15.82 -28.85 13.92
N TYR A 64 14.56 -29.12 13.56
CA TYR A 64 13.61 -28.06 13.19
C TYR A 64 13.44 -27.00 14.29
N GLY A 65 13.43 -27.43 15.56
CA GLY A 65 13.27 -26.52 16.70
C GLY A 65 14.43 -25.54 16.84
N GLU A 66 15.67 -26.00 16.67
CA GLU A 66 16.86 -25.14 16.69
C GLU A 66 16.83 -24.13 15.54
N VAL A 67 16.53 -24.61 14.33
CA VAL A 67 16.54 -23.78 13.12
C VAL A 67 15.39 -22.77 13.13
N ASP A 68 14.21 -23.15 13.59
CA ASP A 68 13.06 -22.24 13.70
C ASP A 68 13.29 -21.15 14.76
N ARG A 69 13.97 -21.48 15.87
CA ARG A 69 14.41 -20.50 16.87
C ARG A 69 15.33 -19.46 16.24
N ILE A 70 16.35 -19.88 15.49
CA ILE A 70 17.28 -18.97 14.80
C ILE A 70 16.54 -18.13 13.76
N ALA A 71 15.67 -18.74 12.94
CA ALA A 71 14.91 -18.03 11.91
C ALA A 71 13.97 -16.96 12.50
N LYS A 72 13.36 -17.21 13.67
CA LYS A 72 12.48 -16.24 14.35
C LYS A 72 13.22 -15.00 14.87
N LEU A 73 14.53 -15.09 15.13
CA LEU A 73 15.36 -13.95 15.54
C LEU A 73 15.60 -12.95 14.40
N ILE A 74 15.41 -13.36 13.13
CA ILE A 74 15.44 -12.46 11.99
C ILE A 74 14.15 -11.64 11.99
N PRO A 75 14.17 -10.31 12.09
CA PRO A 75 12.94 -9.53 12.01
C PRO A 75 12.25 -9.70 10.65
N HIS A 76 10.92 -9.55 10.62
CA HIS A 76 10.17 -9.63 9.37
C HIS A 76 10.69 -8.60 8.35
N ASN A 77 10.71 -8.98 7.07
CA ASN A 77 11.15 -8.14 5.94
C ASN A 77 12.58 -7.58 6.08
N GLN A 78 13.47 -8.27 6.80
CA GLN A 78 14.89 -7.95 6.86
C GLN A 78 15.73 -9.05 6.21
N THR A 79 16.81 -8.63 5.56
CA THR A 79 17.87 -9.53 5.07
C THR A 79 18.66 -10.09 6.25
N ILE A 80 19.24 -11.27 6.11
CA ILE A 80 20.09 -11.89 7.14
C ILE A 80 21.21 -10.94 7.59
N ASN A 81 21.90 -10.30 6.64
CA ASN A 81 23.00 -9.38 6.95
C ASN A 81 22.58 -8.19 7.84
N LYS A 82 21.42 -7.58 7.54
CA LYS A 82 20.85 -6.49 8.35
C LYS A 82 20.43 -7.00 9.73
N ALA A 83 19.80 -8.18 9.80
CA ALA A 83 19.37 -8.78 11.05
C ALA A 83 20.55 -9.00 12.02
N ILE A 84 21.69 -9.45 11.50
CA ILE A 84 22.93 -9.64 12.29
C ILE A 84 23.43 -8.30 12.88
N LYS A 85 23.37 -7.21 12.11
CA LYS A 85 23.79 -5.88 12.56
C LYS A 85 22.89 -5.33 13.68
N ILE A 86 21.58 -5.53 13.56
CA ILE A 86 20.59 -4.96 14.49
C ILE A 86 20.29 -5.83 15.71
N SER A 87 20.51 -7.15 15.64
CA SER A 87 20.18 -8.09 16.72
C SER A 87 21.44 -8.63 17.40
N PRO A 88 21.79 -8.15 18.61
CA PRO A 88 22.87 -8.73 19.42
C PRO A 88 22.60 -10.18 19.81
N GLU A 89 21.34 -10.54 20.04
CA GLU A 89 20.93 -11.89 20.39
C GLU A 89 21.23 -12.88 19.25
N LEU A 90 20.91 -12.50 18.01
CA LEU A 90 21.23 -13.33 16.84
C LEU A 90 22.73 -13.59 16.74
N ARG A 91 23.57 -12.56 16.94
CA ARG A 91 25.04 -12.71 16.95
C ARG A 91 25.52 -13.67 18.03
N LYS A 92 24.93 -13.59 19.22
CA LYS A 92 25.25 -14.51 20.32
C LYS A 92 24.91 -15.95 19.95
N VAL A 93 23.69 -16.20 19.45
CA VAL A 93 23.26 -17.56 19.07
C VAL A 93 24.14 -18.13 17.97
N ILE A 94 24.50 -17.34 16.95
CA ILE A 94 25.40 -17.78 15.88
C ILE A 94 26.76 -18.24 16.43
N GLY A 95 27.26 -17.58 17.48
CA GLY A 95 28.53 -17.93 18.13
C GLY A 95 28.48 -19.14 19.06
N GLU A 96 27.31 -19.72 19.35
CA GLU A 96 27.17 -20.86 20.27
C GLU A 96 27.72 -22.16 19.69
N LYS A 97 27.56 -22.39 18.38
CA LYS A 97 28.00 -23.60 17.67
C LYS A 97 28.60 -23.25 16.31
N SER A 98 29.66 -23.94 15.91
CA SER A 98 30.25 -23.81 14.57
C SER A 98 29.25 -24.13 13.44
N GLU A 99 28.33 -25.05 13.71
CA GLU A 99 27.24 -25.45 12.79
C GLU A 99 26.30 -24.27 12.47
N TYR A 100 26.06 -23.37 13.43
CA TYR A 100 25.18 -22.21 13.25
C TYR A 100 25.86 -21.10 12.43
N ASP A 101 27.17 -20.91 12.60
CA ASP A 101 27.96 -20.03 11.74
C ASP A 101 27.96 -20.52 10.28
N MET A 102 28.13 -21.83 10.06
CA MET A 102 28.05 -22.43 8.74
C MET A 102 26.64 -22.30 8.13
N LEU A 103 25.60 -22.54 8.92
CA LEU A 103 24.20 -22.34 8.54
C LEU A 103 23.97 -20.93 8.02
N ILE A 104 24.35 -19.90 8.80
CA ILE A 104 24.09 -18.51 8.44
C ILE A 104 24.91 -18.07 7.24
N LYS A 105 26.20 -18.39 7.16
CA LYS A 105 27.04 -18.04 6.00
C LYS A 105 26.53 -18.67 4.71
N THR A 106 26.03 -19.90 4.79
CA THR A 106 25.45 -20.59 3.63
C THR A 106 24.11 -19.96 3.26
N ALA A 107 23.26 -19.70 4.25
CA ALA A 107 21.97 -19.05 4.05
C ALA A 107 22.11 -17.63 3.46
N GLU A 108 23.10 -16.84 3.88
CA GLU A 108 23.40 -15.51 3.31
C GLU A 108 23.76 -15.58 1.82
N ARG A 109 24.47 -16.64 1.39
CA ARG A 109 24.82 -16.82 -0.04
C ARG A 109 23.64 -17.24 -0.90
N LEU A 110 22.66 -17.92 -0.31
CA LEU A 110 21.46 -18.41 -0.99
C LEU A 110 20.28 -17.44 -0.91
N GLU A 111 20.31 -16.49 0.04
CA GLU A 111 19.29 -15.47 0.21
C GLU A 111 19.07 -14.68 -1.11
N GLY A 112 17.82 -14.58 -1.52
CA GLY A 112 17.42 -13.85 -2.72
C GLY A 112 17.52 -14.64 -4.04
N LEU A 113 18.12 -15.83 -4.04
CA LEU A 113 18.10 -16.70 -5.22
C LEU A 113 16.67 -17.12 -5.58
N VAL A 114 16.41 -17.28 -6.88
CA VAL A 114 15.13 -17.78 -7.39
C VAL A 114 15.00 -19.26 -7.07
N ARG A 115 13.84 -19.65 -6.51
CA ARG A 115 13.55 -21.02 -6.09
C ARG A 115 12.58 -21.73 -7.03
N HIS A 116 11.50 -21.06 -7.41
CA HIS A 116 10.46 -21.63 -8.26
C HIS A 116 9.72 -20.55 -9.03
N ALA A 117 9.13 -20.95 -10.15
CA ALA A 117 8.14 -20.18 -10.87
C ALA A 117 6.79 -20.29 -10.17
N SER A 118 6.03 -19.20 -10.17
CA SER A 118 4.64 -19.14 -9.72
C SER A 118 3.87 -18.17 -10.61
N THR A 119 2.55 -18.23 -10.59
CA THR A 119 1.71 -17.29 -11.36
C THR A 119 1.41 -16.05 -10.53
N HIS A 120 1.51 -14.86 -11.12
CA HIS A 120 1.12 -13.61 -10.47
C HIS A 120 -0.37 -13.61 -10.21
N ALA A 121 -0.78 -13.47 -8.95
CA ALA A 121 -2.18 -13.46 -8.56
C ALA A 121 -3.00 -12.24 -9.04
N ALA A 122 -2.50 -11.43 -9.98
CA ALA A 122 -3.20 -10.22 -10.43
C ALA A 122 -2.83 -9.79 -11.86
N GLY A 123 -1.57 -9.97 -12.27
CA GLY A 123 -1.10 -9.51 -13.56
C GLY A 123 -1.65 -10.35 -14.71
N VAL A 124 -2.34 -9.69 -15.64
CA VAL A 124 -2.81 -10.24 -16.91
C VAL A 124 -2.11 -9.49 -18.04
N VAL A 125 -1.60 -10.22 -19.02
CA VAL A 125 -0.98 -9.68 -20.25
C VAL A 125 -1.95 -9.88 -21.40
N ILE A 126 -2.06 -8.85 -22.26
CA ILE A 126 -2.87 -8.87 -23.47
C ILE A 126 -2.01 -8.42 -24.64
N THR A 127 -2.04 -9.17 -25.73
CA THR A 127 -1.27 -8.90 -26.96
C THR A 127 -2.20 -8.81 -28.18
N PRO A 128 -1.84 -8.03 -29.22
CA PRO A 128 -2.70 -7.86 -30.40
C PRO A 128 -2.72 -9.11 -31.31
N THR A 129 -1.69 -9.97 -31.24
CA THR A 129 -1.61 -11.28 -31.92
C THR A 129 -1.24 -12.35 -30.90
N ASP A 130 -0.85 -13.55 -31.34
CA ASP A 130 -0.47 -14.64 -30.45
C ASP A 130 0.64 -14.20 -29.48
N LEU A 131 0.51 -14.56 -28.20
CA LEU A 131 1.46 -14.19 -27.15
C LEU A 131 2.91 -14.56 -27.52
N THR A 132 3.09 -15.67 -28.22
CA THR A 132 4.39 -16.19 -28.64
C THR A 132 5.13 -15.30 -29.63
N ASP A 133 4.43 -14.37 -30.30
CA ASP A 133 5.06 -13.35 -31.14
C ASP A 133 5.82 -12.28 -30.31
N TYR A 134 5.48 -12.18 -29.02
CA TYR A 134 6.00 -11.15 -28.11
C TYR A 134 6.82 -11.73 -26.97
N VAL A 135 6.35 -12.81 -26.35
CA VAL A 135 6.88 -13.34 -25.10
C VAL A 135 6.88 -14.88 -25.09
N PRO A 136 7.95 -15.51 -24.55
CA PRO A 136 7.92 -16.95 -24.31
C PRO A 136 6.93 -17.28 -23.18
N LEU A 137 6.37 -18.49 -23.21
CA LEU A 137 5.36 -18.95 -22.26
C LEU A 137 5.89 -20.07 -21.35
N TYR A 138 5.37 -20.11 -20.13
CA TYR A 138 5.62 -21.13 -19.13
C TYR A 138 4.31 -21.84 -18.82
N LYS A 139 4.33 -23.17 -18.82
CA LYS A 139 3.20 -23.98 -18.34
C LYS A 139 3.61 -24.63 -17.04
N SER A 140 2.83 -24.37 -15.99
CA SER A 140 3.08 -25.01 -14.70
C SER A 140 2.97 -26.54 -14.83
N PRO A 141 3.87 -27.32 -14.21
CA PRO A 141 3.75 -28.78 -14.17
C PRO A 141 2.49 -29.24 -13.41
N ASP A 142 2.09 -28.48 -12.38
CA ASP A 142 1.07 -28.87 -11.41
C ASP A 142 -0.32 -28.32 -11.75
N SER A 143 -0.44 -27.45 -12.77
CA SER A 143 -1.71 -26.86 -13.17
C SER A 143 -1.83 -26.75 -14.70
N LYS A 144 -3.05 -26.53 -15.19
CA LYS A 144 -3.27 -26.22 -16.62
C LYS A 144 -2.97 -24.76 -16.96
N GLU A 145 -2.52 -23.97 -15.99
CA GLU A 145 -2.27 -22.55 -16.18
C GLU A 145 -1.02 -22.31 -17.03
N VAL A 146 -1.15 -21.32 -17.91
CA VAL A 146 -0.05 -20.80 -18.71
C VAL A 146 0.23 -19.38 -18.21
N SER A 147 1.50 -19.02 -18.16
CA SER A 147 1.96 -17.68 -17.84
C SER A 147 3.07 -17.24 -18.79
N THR A 148 3.39 -15.95 -18.79
CA THR A 148 4.59 -15.46 -19.49
C THR A 148 5.85 -16.07 -18.88
N GLN A 149 7.00 -16.07 -19.56
CA GLN A 149 8.30 -16.36 -18.91
C GLN A 149 8.98 -15.09 -18.41
N TYR A 150 8.56 -13.93 -18.89
CA TYR A 150 9.02 -12.63 -18.43
C TYR A 150 8.18 -12.13 -17.27
N GLU A 151 8.85 -11.74 -16.19
CA GLU A 151 8.25 -11.04 -15.06
C GLU A 151 7.91 -9.58 -15.39
N LYS A 152 7.17 -8.92 -14.48
CA LYS A 152 6.64 -7.56 -14.66
C LYS A 152 7.62 -6.58 -15.30
N GLY A 153 8.85 -6.47 -14.80
CA GLY A 153 9.83 -5.50 -15.29
C GLY A 153 10.26 -5.77 -16.73
N SER A 154 10.48 -7.05 -17.07
CA SER A 154 10.84 -7.46 -18.43
C SER A 154 9.67 -7.25 -19.42
N LEU A 155 8.42 -7.50 -19.02
CA LEU A 155 7.24 -7.24 -19.84
C LEU A 155 7.06 -5.75 -20.17
N GLU A 156 7.31 -4.86 -19.19
CA GLU A 156 7.28 -3.41 -19.40
C GLU A 156 8.30 -2.96 -20.46
N LEU A 157 9.47 -3.62 -20.54
CA LEU A 157 10.50 -3.33 -21.55
C LEU A 157 10.14 -3.85 -22.94
N VAL A 158 9.48 -5.01 -23.02
CA VAL A 158 8.95 -5.55 -24.28
C VAL A 158 7.82 -4.67 -24.82
N GLY A 159 7.11 -3.96 -23.95
CA GLY A 159 6.06 -3.02 -24.33
C GLY A 159 4.70 -3.69 -24.58
N VAL A 160 4.47 -4.85 -23.95
CA VAL A 160 3.15 -5.51 -23.96
C VAL A 160 2.22 -4.86 -22.95
N LEU A 161 0.91 -4.86 -23.25
CA LEU A 161 -0.10 -4.38 -22.31
C LEU A 161 -0.19 -5.36 -21.14
N LYS A 162 0.05 -4.85 -19.93
CA LYS A 162 -0.13 -5.56 -18.67
C LYS A 162 -1.14 -4.80 -17.82
N MET A 163 -2.08 -5.53 -17.22
CA MET A 163 -3.11 -4.99 -16.34
C MET A 163 -3.09 -5.79 -15.03
N ASP A 164 -3.12 -5.12 -13.88
CA ASP A 164 -3.29 -5.81 -12.60
C ASP A 164 -4.79 -5.84 -12.25
N ILE A 165 -5.34 -7.05 -12.20
CA ILE A 165 -6.71 -7.36 -11.76
C ILE A 165 -6.61 -7.89 -10.34
N LEU A 166 -6.76 -7.00 -9.36
CA LEU A 166 -6.58 -7.31 -7.95
C LEU A 166 -7.88 -7.80 -7.32
N GLY A 167 -7.79 -8.78 -6.42
CA GLY A 167 -8.90 -9.22 -5.60
C GLY A 167 -8.81 -8.54 -4.24
N LEU A 168 -9.78 -7.68 -3.93
CA LEU A 168 -9.86 -6.95 -2.68
C LEU A 168 -11.11 -7.39 -1.91
N ARG A 169 -10.91 -8.24 -0.89
CA ARG A 169 -11.96 -8.76 0.00
C ARG A 169 -12.88 -7.67 0.56
N THR A 170 -12.33 -6.50 0.89
CA THR A 170 -13.10 -5.36 1.38
C THR A 170 -14.21 -4.94 0.42
N LEU A 171 -14.01 -5.03 -0.91
CA LEU A 171 -15.05 -4.70 -1.88
C LEU A 171 -16.18 -5.74 -1.85
N THR A 172 -15.86 -7.01 -1.61
CA THR A 172 -16.85 -8.07 -1.38
C THR A 172 -17.67 -7.80 -0.12
N VAL A 173 -17.01 -7.44 0.99
CA VAL A 173 -17.69 -7.07 2.25
C VAL A 173 -18.64 -5.88 2.04
N ILE A 174 -18.21 -4.85 1.31
CA ILE A 174 -19.05 -3.69 0.99
C ILE A 174 -20.26 -4.12 0.16
N ASP A 175 -20.05 -4.90 -0.91
CA ASP A 175 -21.11 -5.37 -1.81
C ASP A 175 -22.13 -6.26 -1.09
N GLU A 176 -21.69 -7.21 -0.27
CA GLU A 176 -22.56 -8.04 0.56
C GLU A 176 -23.38 -7.22 1.55
N THR A 177 -22.74 -6.27 2.24
CA THR A 177 -23.44 -5.37 3.18
C THR A 177 -24.50 -4.55 2.45
N LEU A 178 -24.15 -3.95 1.30
CA LEU A 178 -25.06 -3.13 0.50
C LEU A 178 -26.25 -3.94 -0.03
N ARG A 179 -26.03 -5.18 -0.46
CA ARG A 179 -27.12 -6.09 -0.87
C ARG A 179 -28.04 -6.42 0.29
N ALA A 180 -27.50 -6.70 1.46
CA ALA A 180 -28.30 -7.02 2.65
C ALA A 180 -29.23 -5.87 3.05
N ILE A 181 -28.78 -4.63 2.91
CA ILE A 181 -29.58 -3.44 3.25
C ILE A 181 -30.38 -2.86 2.07
N GLY A 182 -30.23 -3.42 0.87
CA GLY A 182 -30.93 -2.96 -0.34
C GLY A 182 -30.53 -1.57 -0.83
N GLN A 183 -29.26 -1.15 -0.65
CA GLN A 183 -28.76 0.17 -1.05
C GLN A 183 -27.66 0.09 -2.11
N SER A 184 -27.49 1.16 -2.89
CA SER A 184 -26.34 1.34 -3.77
C SER A 184 -25.18 2.04 -3.07
N LYS A 185 -23.94 1.74 -3.49
CA LYS A 185 -22.73 2.45 -3.03
C LYS A 185 -22.77 3.96 -3.27
N ASP A 186 -23.53 4.40 -4.27
CA ASP A 186 -23.62 5.80 -4.67
C ASP A 186 -24.53 6.62 -3.72
N GLU A 187 -25.28 5.94 -2.84
CA GLU A 187 -26.11 6.56 -1.81
C GLU A 187 -25.33 6.92 -0.53
N ILE A 188 -24.08 6.46 -0.41
CA ILE A 188 -23.23 6.75 0.75
C ILE A 188 -22.76 8.22 0.70
N PRO A 189 -23.16 9.09 1.65
CA PRO A 189 -22.70 10.48 1.72
C PRO A 189 -21.19 10.54 2.02
N VAL A 190 -20.53 11.67 1.77
CA VAL A 190 -19.08 11.83 2.02
C VAL A 190 -18.74 12.65 3.28
N ASP A 191 -19.77 13.14 3.96
CA ASP A 191 -19.71 14.11 5.06
C ASP A 191 -20.55 13.70 6.29
N ASP A 192 -20.94 12.43 6.41
CA ASP A 192 -21.76 11.95 7.53
C ASP A 192 -21.06 12.03 8.91
N SER A 193 -21.76 12.66 9.86
CA SER A 193 -21.24 12.95 11.20
C SER A 193 -21.04 11.68 12.04
N LYS A 194 -21.97 10.73 12.00
CA LYS A 194 -21.88 9.48 12.79
C LYS A 194 -20.65 8.66 12.40
N THR A 195 -20.33 8.64 11.11
CA THR A 195 -19.13 8.00 10.56
C THR A 195 -17.87 8.62 11.14
N PHE A 196 -17.75 9.95 11.12
CA PHE A 196 -16.59 10.62 11.71
C PHE A 196 -16.52 10.45 13.24
N GLU A 197 -17.65 10.48 13.94
CA GLU A 197 -17.67 10.21 15.39
C GLU A 197 -17.17 8.80 15.73
N LEU A 198 -17.52 7.79 14.93
CA LEU A 198 -16.98 6.44 15.07
C LEU A 198 -15.46 6.43 14.88
N LEU A 199 -14.96 7.11 13.84
CA LEU A 199 -13.52 7.21 13.57
C LEU A 199 -12.77 7.95 14.69
N LYS A 200 -13.32 9.06 15.22
CA LYS A 200 -12.75 9.81 16.36
C LYS A 200 -12.64 8.95 17.61
N ARG A 201 -13.59 8.05 17.87
CA ARG A 201 -13.51 7.08 18.98
C ARG A 201 -12.52 5.94 18.73
N GLY A 202 -11.95 5.84 17.52
CA GLY A 202 -11.03 4.77 17.12
C GLY A 202 -11.69 3.38 17.11
N GLU A 203 -13.00 3.32 16.86
CA GLU A 203 -13.80 2.08 16.87
C GLU A 203 -13.70 1.34 15.54
N THR A 204 -12.47 1.08 15.08
CA THR A 204 -12.19 0.76 13.66
C THR A 204 -12.02 -0.72 13.33
N VAL A 205 -12.40 -1.64 14.22
CA VAL A 205 -12.39 -3.08 13.91
C VAL A 205 -13.30 -3.37 12.70
N GLY A 206 -12.79 -4.07 11.67
CA GLY A 206 -13.47 -4.30 10.40
C GLY A 206 -13.36 -3.14 9.39
N ILE A 207 -12.79 -1.99 9.76
CA ILE A 207 -12.66 -0.83 8.87
C ILE A 207 -11.35 -0.90 8.10
N PHE A 208 -11.46 -0.89 6.77
CA PHE A 208 -10.33 -1.03 5.87
C PHE A 208 -9.22 0.01 6.13
N GLN A 209 -7.97 -0.46 6.15
CA GLN A 209 -6.74 0.30 6.47
C GLN A 209 -6.67 0.95 7.87
N LEU A 210 -7.76 1.01 8.63
CA LEU A 210 -7.84 1.79 9.86
C LEU A 210 -7.79 0.96 11.15
N GLU A 211 -7.59 -0.36 11.04
CA GLU A 211 -7.71 -1.32 12.15
C GLU A 211 -6.54 -1.40 13.13
N SER A 212 -5.33 -1.01 12.73
CA SER A 212 -4.16 -1.23 13.59
C SER A 212 -4.20 -0.36 14.85
N GLU A 213 -3.61 -0.82 15.95
CA GLU A 213 -3.59 -0.06 17.21
C GLU A 213 -2.91 1.31 17.06
N GLY A 214 -1.83 1.37 16.28
CA GLY A 214 -1.17 2.65 15.97
C GLY A 214 -2.13 3.60 15.24
N MET A 215 -2.87 3.10 14.25
CA MET A 215 -3.82 3.90 13.47
C MET A 215 -5.00 4.37 14.32
N LYS A 216 -5.56 3.50 15.18
CA LYS A 216 -6.59 3.89 16.17
C LYS A 216 -6.13 5.03 17.06
N GLY A 217 -4.87 4.96 17.54
CA GLY A 217 -4.27 6.02 18.33
C GLY A 217 -4.17 7.35 17.58
N ILE A 218 -3.83 7.30 16.29
CA ILE A 218 -3.78 8.49 15.43
C ILE A 218 -5.17 9.09 15.25
N LEU A 219 -6.18 8.28 14.92
CA LEU A 219 -7.55 8.76 14.70
C LEU A 219 -8.12 9.47 15.92
N LYS A 220 -7.88 8.92 17.12
CA LYS A 220 -8.30 9.53 18.40
C LYS A 220 -7.64 10.88 18.66
N LYS A 221 -6.37 11.04 18.30
CA LYS A 221 -5.63 12.31 18.49
C LYS A 221 -5.94 13.34 17.41
N PHE A 222 -6.09 12.90 16.18
CA PHE A 222 -6.28 13.77 15.02
C PHE A 222 -7.74 14.19 14.82
N GLU A 223 -8.68 13.39 15.33
CA GLU A 223 -10.13 13.62 15.24
C GLU A 223 -10.61 13.99 13.83
N PRO A 224 -10.63 13.07 12.85
CA PRO A 224 -11.01 13.39 11.48
C PRO A 224 -12.44 13.94 11.40
N ARG A 225 -12.65 15.01 10.61
CA ARG A 225 -13.95 15.68 10.43
C ARG A 225 -14.42 15.75 8.96
N SER A 226 -13.60 15.25 8.04
CA SER A 226 -13.88 15.28 6.61
C SER A 226 -13.19 14.11 5.91
N LEU A 227 -13.59 13.79 4.68
CA LEU A 227 -12.87 12.80 3.88
C LEU A 227 -11.41 13.20 3.65
N LYS A 228 -11.11 14.50 3.51
CA LYS A 228 -9.72 15.01 3.36
C LYS A 228 -8.84 14.64 4.54
N ASP A 229 -9.39 14.67 5.75
CA ASP A 229 -8.70 14.23 6.97
C ASP A 229 -8.38 12.74 6.93
N VAL A 230 -9.32 11.90 6.46
CA VAL A 230 -9.09 10.46 6.31
C VAL A 230 -7.99 10.19 5.29
N ILE A 231 -7.98 10.91 4.16
CA ILE A 231 -6.93 10.82 3.14
C ILE A 231 -5.56 11.14 3.74
N ALA A 232 -5.46 12.21 4.54
CA ALA A 232 -4.22 12.60 5.19
C ALA A 232 -3.74 11.54 6.19
N VAL A 233 -4.64 10.99 7.00
CA VAL A 233 -4.32 9.94 7.98
C VAL A 233 -3.82 8.66 7.30
N VAL A 234 -4.49 8.21 6.24
CA VAL A 234 -4.06 7.06 5.41
C VAL A 234 -2.68 7.31 4.80
N ALA A 235 -2.40 8.54 4.35
CA ALA A 235 -1.11 8.90 3.78
C ALA A 235 0.03 8.95 4.82
N LEU A 236 -0.27 9.32 6.08
CA LEU A 236 0.71 9.57 7.12
C LEU A 236 1.10 8.33 7.94
N TYR A 237 0.24 7.32 8.04
CA TYR A 237 0.54 6.12 8.82
C TYR A 237 1.56 5.22 8.11
N ARG A 238 2.84 5.61 8.20
CA ARG A 238 3.99 4.90 7.64
C ARG A 238 5.10 4.76 8.69
N PRO A 239 5.81 3.63 8.73
CA PRO A 239 6.93 3.45 9.64
C PRO A 239 8.06 4.42 9.28
N GLY A 240 8.32 5.40 10.15
CA GLY A 240 9.45 6.32 10.03
C GLY A 240 9.37 7.53 10.97
N PRO A 241 10.51 8.09 11.40
CA PRO A 241 10.56 9.19 12.38
C PRO A 241 9.88 10.48 11.90
N LEU A 242 9.94 10.76 10.59
CA LEU A 242 9.31 11.95 9.99
C LEU A 242 7.78 11.87 9.94
N GLY A 243 7.20 10.66 9.84
CA GLY A 243 5.74 10.47 9.86
C GLY A 243 5.12 10.91 11.18
N ASN A 244 5.77 10.57 12.30
CA ASN A 244 5.30 10.91 13.64
C ASN A 244 5.44 12.42 13.94
N VAL A 245 6.58 13.04 13.59
CA VAL A 245 6.78 14.48 13.80
C VAL A 245 5.79 15.31 12.97
N ASN A 246 5.52 14.88 11.73
CA ASN A 246 4.57 15.58 10.87
C ASN A 246 3.14 15.46 11.36
N LEU A 247 2.76 14.30 11.91
CA LEU A 247 1.45 14.12 12.51
C LEU A 247 1.24 15.07 13.70
N ASP A 248 2.22 15.18 14.60
CA ASP A 248 2.11 16.08 15.76
C ASP A 248 2.06 17.56 15.37
N ASN A 249 2.80 17.96 14.33
CA ASN A 249 2.69 19.31 13.75
C ASN A 249 1.32 19.53 13.11
N MET A 250 0.83 18.57 12.34
CA MET A 250 -0.47 18.66 11.67
C MET A 250 -1.62 18.74 12.67
N ILE A 251 -1.59 17.95 13.75
CA ILE A 251 -2.58 18.02 14.85
C ILE A 251 -2.56 19.42 15.48
N ARG A 252 -1.38 19.96 15.80
CA ARG A 252 -1.25 21.31 16.35
C ARG A 252 -1.83 22.37 15.42
N ASN A 253 -1.46 22.32 14.13
CA ASN A 253 -1.94 23.26 13.13
C ASN A 253 -3.44 23.13 12.85
N LYS A 254 -4.01 21.93 13.00
CA LYS A 254 -5.45 21.71 12.92
C LYS A 254 -6.21 22.35 14.09
N ILE A 255 -5.63 22.33 15.29
CA ILE A 255 -6.20 22.94 16.50
C ILE A 255 -6.08 24.47 16.45
N ASP A 256 -4.91 24.98 16.01
CA ASP A 256 -4.65 26.41 15.82
C ASP A 256 -4.22 26.73 14.38
N PRO A 257 -5.18 26.89 13.45
CA PRO A 257 -4.87 27.24 12.06
C PRO A 257 -4.24 28.64 11.92
N LYS A 258 -4.45 29.54 12.87
CA LYS A 258 -3.90 30.91 12.83
C LYS A 258 -2.39 30.93 13.13
N GLY A 259 -1.89 29.90 13.78
CA GLY A 259 -0.47 29.72 14.07
C GLY A 259 0.37 29.24 12.87
N ILE A 260 -0.27 28.86 11.76
CA ILE A 260 0.43 28.31 10.59
C ILE A 260 1.22 29.43 9.90
N LYS A 261 2.54 29.25 9.82
CA LYS A 261 3.45 30.16 9.13
C LYS A 261 3.93 29.53 7.83
N TYR A 262 3.58 30.14 6.71
CA TYR A 262 4.06 29.75 5.39
C TYR A 262 5.34 30.52 5.04
N LEU A 263 6.31 29.84 4.41
CA LEU A 263 7.53 30.49 3.91
C LEU A 263 7.22 31.53 2.82
N HIS A 264 6.15 31.30 2.05
CA HIS A 264 5.70 32.19 0.99
C HIS A 264 4.16 32.09 0.84
N PRO A 265 3.45 33.19 0.49
CA PRO A 265 1.99 33.18 0.31
C PRO A 265 1.47 32.12 -0.66
N GLU A 266 2.20 31.86 -1.75
CA GLU A 266 1.83 30.80 -2.73
C GLU A 266 1.82 29.37 -2.17
N LEU A 267 2.39 29.13 -0.97
CA LEU A 267 2.31 27.82 -0.33
C LEU A 267 0.97 27.59 0.38
N GLU A 268 0.29 28.66 0.80
CA GLU A 268 -0.97 28.55 1.55
C GLU A 268 -2.08 27.83 0.77
N PRO A 269 -2.36 28.15 -0.51
CA PRO A 269 -3.36 27.43 -1.29
C PRO A 269 -3.07 25.94 -1.46
N VAL A 270 -1.79 25.54 -1.41
CA VAL A 270 -1.35 24.15 -1.64
C VAL A 270 -1.32 23.33 -0.35
N LEU A 271 -0.86 23.95 0.74
CA LEU A 271 -0.64 23.29 2.01
C LEU A 271 -1.81 23.47 2.99
N GLY A 272 -2.75 24.36 2.71
CA GLY A 272 -3.90 24.63 3.58
C GLY A 272 -4.77 23.40 3.83
N GLU A 273 -4.94 22.53 2.83
CA GLU A 273 -5.71 21.28 2.99
C GLU A 273 -5.05 20.24 3.91
N THR A 274 -3.77 20.40 4.20
CA THR A 274 -2.98 19.54 5.08
C THR A 274 -2.38 20.32 6.24
N TYR A 275 -3.05 21.42 6.63
CA TYR A 275 -2.70 22.22 7.80
C TYR A 275 -1.23 22.69 7.76
N GLY A 276 -0.76 23.14 6.60
CA GLY A 276 0.60 23.65 6.41
C GLY A 276 1.69 22.58 6.22
N MET A 277 1.33 21.30 6.15
CA MET A 277 2.29 20.19 6.06
C MET A 277 2.37 19.62 4.65
N ILE A 278 3.58 19.31 4.15
CA ILE A 278 3.74 18.56 2.90
C ILE A 278 3.51 17.07 3.19
N ILE A 279 2.43 16.52 2.63
CA ILE A 279 2.07 15.10 2.76
C ILE A 279 2.08 14.43 1.39
N TYR A 280 1.62 15.16 0.36
CA TYR A 280 1.40 14.59 -0.95
C TYR A 280 2.51 14.93 -1.94
N GLN A 281 2.76 14.00 -2.85
CA GLN A 281 3.65 14.20 -3.98
C GLN A 281 3.14 15.32 -4.90
N GLU A 282 1.82 15.41 -5.05
CA GLU A 282 1.13 16.43 -5.84
C GLU A 282 1.34 17.84 -5.26
N GLN A 283 1.50 17.98 -3.94
CA GLN A 283 1.84 19.27 -3.33
C GLN A 283 3.24 19.71 -3.72
N VAL A 284 4.22 18.80 -3.75
CA VAL A 284 5.58 19.11 -4.23
C VAL A 284 5.54 19.58 -5.69
N MET A 285 4.72 18.93 -6.52
CA MET A 285 4.57 19.31 -7.92
C MET A 285 3.94 20.70 -8.07
N GLU A 286 2.85 20.95 -7.35
CA GLU A 286 2.13 22.24 -7.38
C GLU A 286 2.99 23.39 -6.84
N ILE A 287 3.77 23.16 -5.77
CA ILE A 287 4.72 24.15 -5.25
C ILE A 287 5.79 24.48 -6.29
N ALA A 288 6.36 23.48 -6.97
CA ALA A 288 7.35 23.73 -8.01
C ALA A 288 6.77 24.51 -9.20
N HIS A 289 5.52 24.23 -9.56
CA HIS A 289 4.81 24.99 -10.58
C HIS A 289 4.62 26.45 -10.18
N ARG A 290 4.10 26.71 -8.97
CA ARG A 290 3.81 28.08 -8.48
C ARG A 290 5.04 28.90 -8.17
N ILE A 291 6.02 28.31 -7.48
CA ILE A 291 7.22 29.02 -7.02
C ILE A 291 8.22 29.19 -8.16
N ALA A 292 8.50 28.13 -8.92
CA ALA A 292 9.55 28.16 -9.94
C ALA A 292 9.03 28.30 -11.38
N GLY A 293 7.70 28.32 -11.59
CA GLY A 293 7.13 28.36 -12.94
C GLY A 293 7.36 27.09 -13.75
N PHE A 294 7.66 25.95 -13.10
CA PHE A 294 7.86 24.68 -13.78
C PHE A 294 6.58 24.24 -14.49
N THR A 295 6.69 23.59 -15.65
CA THR A 295 5.56 22.83 -16.19
C THR A 295 5.23 21.67 -15.25
N MET A 296 3.99 21.16 -15.29
CA MET A 296 3.62 19.98 -14.49
C MET A 296 4.45 18.74 -14.85
N ALA A 297 4.99 18.69 -16.08
CA ALA A 297 5.89 17.64 -16.52
C ALA A 297 7.27 17.76 -15.84
N GLN A 298 7.86 18.96 -15.81
CA GLN A 298 9.10 19.27 -15.07
C GLN A 298 8.93 19.04 -13.56
N ALA A 299 7.78 19.41 -13.00
CA ALA A 299 7.46 19.20 -11.60
C ALA A 299 7.40 17.70 -11.22
N ASP A 300 6.89 16.84 -12.11
CA ASP A 300 6.95 15.38 -11.91
C ASP A 300 8.39 14.84 -12.03
N GLN A 301 9.23 15.43 -12.88
CA GLN A 301 10.67 15.08 -12.94
C GLN A 301 11.37 15.40 -11.61
N LEU A 302 11.12 16.59 -11.02
CA LEU A 302 11.60 16.96 -9.68
C LEU A 302 11.22 15.92 -8.64
N ARG A 303 9.92 15.59 -8.56
CA ARG A 303 9.40 14.59 -7.62
C ARG A 303 10.14 13.25 -7.77
N ARG A 304 10.37 12.78 -9.01
CA ARG A 304 11.09 11.52 -9.27
C ARG A 304 12.55 11.58 -8.88
N ALA A 305 13.24 12.68 -9.21
CA ALA A 305 14.65 12.89 -8.85
C ALA A 305 14.84 12.82 -7.34
N MET A 306 13.96 13.49 -6.60
CA MET A 306 13.96 13.46 -5.14
C MET A 306 13.67 12.06 -4.57
N SER A 307 12.67 11.34 -5.11
CA SER A 307 12.36 9.98 -4.64
C SER A 307 13.51 8.99 -4.89
N LYS A 308 14.29 9.16 -5.96
CA LYS A 308 15.44 8.30 -6.30
C LYS A 308 16.77 8.77 -5.68
N LYS A 309 16.81 9.93 -5.02
CA LYS A 309 18.01 10.53 -4.41
C LYS A 309 19.21 10.62 -5.37
N VAL A 310 18.96 11.00 -6.63
CA VAL A 310 20.03 11.17 -7.63
C VAL A 310 20.69 12.53 -7.44
N ILE A 311 21.91 12.54 -6.88
CA ILE A 311 22.60 13.77 -6.43
C ILE A 311 22.77 14.78 -7.58
N ASP A 312 23.41 14.37 -8.68
CA ASP A 312 23.71 15.27 -9.81
C ASP A 312 22.44 15.87 -10.44
N LEU A 313 21.38 15.07 -10.52
CA LEU A 313 20.08 15.53 -11.04
C LEU A 313 19.41 16.51 -10.07
N MET A 314 19.55 16.30 -8.77
CA MET A 314 18.99 17.18 -7.74
C MET A 314 19.64 18.56 -7.75
N GLU A 315 20.96 18.64 -7.95
CA GLU A 315 21.67 19.92 -8.04
C GLU A 315 21.21 20.73 -9.25
N LYS A 316 21.14 20.09 -10.42
CA LYS A 316 20.63 20.74 -11.63
C LYS A 316 19.21 21.28 -11.45
N ILE A 317 18.32 20.46 -10.90
CA ILE A 317 16.93 20.89 -10.68
C ILE A 317 16.84 22.00 -9.63
N LYS A 318 17.71 22.01 -8.61
CA LYS A 318 17.81 23.11 -7.63
C LYS A 318 18.17 24.42 -8.31
N ASP A 319 19.11 24.41 -9.25
CA ASP A 319 19.49 25.59 -10.03
C ASP A 319 18.35 26.08 -10.94
N ASP A 320 17.70 25.16 -11.66
CA ASP A 320 16.52 25.47 -12.48
C ASP A 320 15.38 26.06 -11.63
N PHE A 321 15.15 25.51 -10.43
CA PHE A 321 14.14 25.99 -9.49
C PHE A 321 14.43 27.42 -9.03
N LYS A 322 15.68 27.72 -8.62
CA LYS A 322 16.11 29.07 -8.22
C LYS A 322 15.99 30.06 -9.38
N ALA A 323 16.39 29.66 -10.59
CA ALA A 323 16.29 30.49 -11.78
C ALA A 323 14.83 30.80 -12.14
N GLY A 324 13.96 29.79 -12.04
CA GLY A 324 12.51 29.93 -12.22
C GLY A 324 11.89 30.85 -11.17
N ALA A 325 12.22 30.65 -9.90
CA ALA A 325 11.72 31.47 -8.79
C ALA A 325 12.15 32.95 -8.92
N LYS A 326 13.37 33.20 -9.38
CA LYS A 326 13.84 34.56 -9.69
C LYS A 326 12.99 35.23 -10.77
N LYS A 327 12.56 34.50 -11.80
CA LYS A 327 11.66 35.02 -12.85
C LYS A 327 10.27 35.35 -12.30
N GLN A 328 9.82 34.64 -11.27
CA GLN A 328 8.57 34.89 -10.55
C GLN A 328 8.70 35.99 -9.47
N GLY A 329 9.86 36.68 -9.37
CA GLY A 329 10.08 37.75 -8.40
C GLY A 329 10.43 37.29 -6.99
N ILE A 330 10.71 35.99 -6.79
CA ILE A 330 11.04 35.43 -5.48
C ILE A 330 12.55 35.57 -5.24
N ARG A 331 12.91 36.06 -4.04
CA ARG A 331 14.32 36.26 -3.65
C ARG A 331 15.08 34.92 -3.67
N PRO A 332 16.32 34.87 -4.20
CA PRO A 332 17.09 33.63 -4.31
C PRO A 332 17.22 32.85 -2.99
N LYS A 333 17.45 33.56 -1.88
CA LYS A 333 17.55 32.95 -0.54
C LYS A 333 16.24 32.26 -0.13
N LEU A 334 15.10 32.90 -0.39
CA LEU A 334 13.80 32.31 -0.07
C LEU A 334 13.48 31.11 -0.98
N ALA A 335 13.85 31.18 -2.27
CA ALA A 335 13.70 30.05 -3.18
C ALA A 335 14.52 28.84 -2.72
N GLU A 336 15.73 29.07 -2.22
CA GLU A 336 16.57 28.03 -1.64
C GLU A 336 15.95 27.44 -0.36
N GLU A 337 15.49 28.28 0.57
CA GLU A 337 14.79 27.83 1.78
C GLU A 337 13.55 26.98 1.44
N ILE A 338 12.77 27.37 0.43
CA ILE A 338 11.61 26.58 -0.04
C ILE A 338 12.07 25.25 -0.65
N PHE A 339 13.10 25.24 -1.49
CA PHE A 339 13.60 24.01 -2.10
C PHE A 339 14.12 23.02 -1.06
N ASP A 340 14.90 23.52 -0.10
CA ASP A 340 15.44 22.72 0.99
C ASP A 340 14.32 22.23 1.93
N TYR A 341 13.22 22.99 2.05
CA TYR A 341 12.00 22.53 2.70
C TYR A 341 11.29 21.40 1.92
N LEU A 342 11.37 21.35 0.58
CA LEU A 342 10.79 20.27 -0.23
C LEU A 342 11.62 18.97 -0.22
N ALA A 343 12.96 19.09 -0.22
CA ALA A 343 13.87 17.98 -0.51
C ALA A 343 13.74 16.76 0.43
N PRO A 344 13.61 16.91 1.76
CA PRO A 344 13.39 15.78 2.66
C PRO A 344 12.06 15.06 2.42
N PHE A 345 11.04 15.78 1.95
CA PHE A 345 9.67 15.27 1.90
C PHE A 345 9.39 14.42 0.68
N ALA A 346 10.09 14.60 -0.42
CA ALA A 346 9.83 13.79 -1.61
C ALA A 346 10.30 12.32 -1.52
N GLY A 347 11.02 11.97 -0.46
CA GLY A 347 11.22 10.57 -0.04
C GLY A 347 10.05 9.97 0.77
N TYR A 348 9.22 10.82 1.40
CA TYR A 348 8.11 10.40 2.27
C TYR A 348 6.72 10.71 1.71
N GLY A 349 6.64 11.61 0.72
CA GLY A 349 5.42 12.10 0.11
C GLY A 349 4.59 10.94 -0.46
N PHE A 350 3.31 10.97 -0.17
CA PHE A 350 2.34 9.96 -0.60
C PHE A 350 1.69 10.36 -1.92
N ASN A 351 1.30 9.39 -2.74
CA ASN A 351 0.51 9.63 -3.94
C ASN A 351 -0.95 9.97 -3.55
N LYS A 352 -1.36 11.24 -3.66
CA LYS A 352 -2.70 11.68 -3.24
C LYS A 352 -3.81 10.94 -3.96
N SER A 353 -3.66 10.66 -5.27
CA SER A 353 -4.72 9.97 -6.02
C SER A 353 -4.98 8.56 -5.47
N HIS A 354 -3.91 7.83 -5.13
CA HIS A 354 -4.01 6.50 -4.53
C HIS A 354 -4.56 6.57 -3.10
N ALA A 355 -4.07 7.51 -2.27
CA ALA A 355 -4.60 7.71 -0.92
C ALA A 355 -6.10 8.06 -0.94
N THR A 356 -6.53 8.89 -1.90
CA THR A 356 -7.92 9.29 -2.06
C THR A 356 -8.83 8.11 -2.39
N ALA A 357 -8.41 7.25 -3.33
CA ALA A 357 -9.18 6.06 -3.69
C ALA A 357 -9.36 5.11 -2.50
N TYR A 358 -8.29 4.81 -1.77
CA TYR A 358 -8.32 3.87 -0.65
C TYR A 358 -9.01 4.47 0.59
N ALA A 359 -8.83 5.77 0.86
CA ALA A 359 -9.54 6.46 1.92
C ALA A 359 -11.07 6.50 1.68
N LYS A 360 -11.52 6.53 0.42
CA LYS A 360 -12.95 6.41 0.10
C LYS A 360 -13.50 5.04 0.53
N ILE A 361 -12.76 3.96 0.26
CA ILE A 361 -13.14 2.61 0.71
C ILE A 361 -13.13 2.51 2.25
N ALA A 362 -12.10 3.07 2.90
CA ALA A 362 -12.04 3.16 4.36
C ALA A 362 -13.23 3.94 4.95
N TYR A 363 -13.62 5.04 4.32
CA TYR A 363 -14.80 5.81 4.72
C TYR A 363 -16.10 5.02 4.50
N GLN A 364 -16.26 4.34 3.36
CA GLN A 364 -17.45 3.53 3.08
C GLN A 364 -17.63 2.41 4.10
N THR A 365 -16.55 1.69 4.44
CA THR A 365 -16.59 0.67 5.50
C THR A 365 -16.91 1.27 6.87
N ALA A 366 -16.38 2.46 7.18
CA ALA A 366 -16.74 3.16 8.41
C ALA A 366 -18.21 3.59 8.47
N TYR A 367 -18.75 4.06 7.35
CA TYR A 367 -20.15 4.45 7.22
C TYR A 367 -21.08 3.24 7.41
N LEU A 368 -20.81 2.15 6.68
CA LEU A 368 -21.59 0.91 6.80
C LEU A 368 -21.55 0.38 8.23
N LYS A 369 -20.39 0.41 8.89
CA LYS A 369 -20.30 0.04 10.31
C LYS A 369 -21.11 0.97 11.21
N ALA A 370 -21.10 2.28 10.97
CA ALA A 370 -21.77 3.26 11.83
C ALA A 370 -23.30 3.20 11.77
N HIS A 371 -23.87 2.82 10.61
CA HIS A 371 -25.31 2.82 10.39
C HIS A 371 -25.94 1.43 10.26
N TYR A 372 -25.17 0.43 9.80
CA TYR A 372 -25.64 -0.93 9.50
C TYR A 372 -24.68 -1.96 10.12
N SER A 373 -24.44 -1.82 11.43
CA SER A 373 -23.41 -2.60 12.12
C SER A 373 -23.64 -4.12 12.07
N VAL A 374 -24.88 -4.59 12.05
CA VAL A 374 -25.17 -6.03 12.06
C VAL A 374 -24.79 -6.64 10.72
N GLU A 375 -25.31 -6.09 9.63
CA GLU A 375 -25.05 -6.53 8.26
C GLU A 375 -23.56 -6.39 7.91
N PHE A 376 -22.95 -5.27 8.29
CA PHE A 376 -21.53 -5.03 8.04
C PHE A 376 -20.64 -6.03 8.79
N MET A 377 -20.94 -6.31 10.05
CA MET A 377 -20.14 -7.27 10.84
C MET A 377 -20.38 -8.71 10.39
N LEU A 378 -21.60 -9.05 9.94
CA LEU A 378 -21.89 -10.35 9.33
C LEU A 378 -21.09 -10.57 8.05
N ALA A 379 -21.08 -9.60 7.14
CA ALA A 379 -20.27 -9.67 5.92
C ALA A 379 -18.76 -9.81 6.22
N ASN A 380 -18.26 -9.10 7.24
CA ASN A 380 -16.88 -9.29 7.69
C ASN A 380 -16.62 -10.70 8.22
N LEU A 381 -17.50 -11.25 9.06
CA LEU A 381 -17.37 -12.62 9.59
C LEU A 381 -17.33 -13.65 8.46
N ASN A 382 -18.25 -13.54 7.48
CA ASN A 382 -18.31 -14.41 6.32
C ASN A 382 -17.01 -14.36 5.50
N SER A 383 -16.49 -13.14 5.27
CA SER A 383 -15.26 -12.94 4.51
C SER A 383 -14.00 -13.51 5.19
N GLU A 384 -14.06 -13.74 6.50
CA GLU A 384 -12.97 -14.24 7.34
C GLU A 384 -13.24 -15.65 7.91
N ILE A 385 -14.22 -16.39 7.36
CA ILE A 385 -14.67 -17.68 7.92
C ILE A 385 -13.54 -18.73 8.03
N GLY A 386 -12.50 -18.61 7.20
CA GLY A 386 -11.32 -19.48 7.21
C GLY A 386 -10.20 -19.06 8.18
N ASP A 387 -10.32 -17.91 8.85
CA ASP A 387 -9.30 -17.36 9.75
C ASP A 387 -9.85 -17.23 11.18
N THR A 388 -9.61 -18.27 11.99
CA THR A 388 -10.07 -18.34 13.39
C THR A 388 -9.58 -17.16 14.24
N ASP A 389 -8.36 -16.67 14.02
CA ASP A 389 -7.82 -15.55 14.80
C ASP A 389 -8.54 -14.24 14.47
N ARG A 390 -8.84 -14.00 13.18
CA ARG A 390 -9.65 -12.84 12.75
C ARG A 390 -11.09 -12.95 13.24
N LEU A 391 -11.71 -14.13 13.17
CA LEU A 391 -13.06 -14.36 13.71
C LEU A 391 -13.15 -14.02 15.19
N LEU A 392 -12.15 -14.39 16.00
CA LEU A 392 -12.11 -14.04 17.42
C LEU A 392 -12.08 -12.53 17.66
N ILE A 393 -11.36 -11.77 16.82
CA ILE A 393 -11.31 -10.30 16.90
C ILE A 393 -12.69 -9.71 16.57
N LEU A 394 -13.34 -10.16 15.50
CA LEU A 394 -14.67 -9.71 15.09
C LEU A 394 -15.74 -10.05 16.13
N CYS A 395 -15.71 -11.25 16.69
CA CYS A 395 -16.63 -11.68 17.75
C CYS A 395 -16.49 -10.85 19.04
N ARG A 396 -15.27 -10.44 19.41
CA ARG A 396 -15.05 -9.53 20.54
C ARG A 396 -15.63 -8.15 20.26
N GLU A 397 -15.54 -7.68 19.02
CA GLU A 397 -16.13 -6.41 18.61
C GLU A 397 -17.66 -6.45 18.67
N LEU A 398 -18.29 -7.52 18.19
CA LEU A 398 -19.74 -7.71 18.32
C LEU A 398 -20.21 -7.67 19.79
N LYS A 399 -19.45 -8.31 20.71
CA LYS A 399 -19.71 -8.21 22.16
C LYS A 399 -19.61 -6.76 22.66
N ARG A 400 -18.60 -6.00 22.23
CA ARG A 400 -18.44 -4.57 22.57
C ARG A 400 -19.62 -3.73 22.06
N LEU A 401 -20.08 -4.03 20.84
CA LEU A 401 -21.26 -3.41 20.22
C LEU A 401 -22.59 -3.89 20.83
N LYS A 402 -22.56 -4.86 21.76
CA LYS A 402 -23.73 -5.49 22.37
C LYS A 402 -24.66 -6.18 21.36
N ILE A 403 -24.09 -6.69 20.28
CA ILE A 403 -24.79 -7.50 19.28
C ILE A 403 -24.67 -8.97 19.71
N PRO A 404 -25.79 -9.68 19.96
CA PRO A 404 -25.74 -11.07 20.39
C PRO A 404 -25.28 -11.98 19.24
N ILE A 405 -24.37 -12.90 19.55
CA ILE A 405 -23.96 -13.98 18.65
C ILE A 405 -24.64 -15.26 19.15
N LEU A 406 -25.50 -15.82 18.32
CA LEU A 406 -26.16 -17.09 18.62
C LEU A 406 -25.25 -18.26 18.18
N PRO A 407 -25.29 -19.41 18.88
CA PRO A 407 -24.61 -20.60 18.40
C PRO A 407 -25.26 -21.08 17.08
N PRO A 408 -24.52 -21.84 16.26
CA PRO A 408 -25.10 -22.47 15.07
C PRO A 408 -26.31 -23.34 15.42
N ASP A 409 -27.37 -23.25 14.62
CA ASP A 409 -28.61 -24.03 14.74
C ASP A 409 -28.90 -24.68 13.38
N ILE A 410 -28.96 -26.02 13.35
CA ILE A 410 -29.18 -26.79 12.12
C ILE A 410 -30.48 -26.44 11.38
N ASN A 411 -31.47 -25.89 12.07
CA ASN A 411 -32.76 -25.53 11.46
C ASN A 411 -32.84 -24.07 11.00
N ARG A 412 -31.87 -23.23 11.38
CA ARG A 412 -31.96 -21.77 11.20
C ARG A 412 -30.72 -21.13 10.61
N SER A 413 -29.56 -21.73 10.82
CA SER A 413 -28.30 -21.25 10.27
C SER A 413 -28.15 -21.73 8.83
N ASP A 414 -27.87 -20.80 7.92
CA ASP A 414 -27.37 -21.16 6.60
C ASP A 414 -25.84 -21.06 6.59
N TYR A 415 -25.21 -21.55 5.53
CA TYR A 415 -23.75 -21.56 5.42
C TYR A 415 -23.11 -20.17 5.52
N LEU A 416 -23.82 -19.10 5.15
CA LEU A 416 -23.33 -17.71 5.13
C LEU A 416 -24.35 -16.66 5.65
N SER A 417 -25.43 -17.06 6.34
CA SER A 417 -26.40 -16.10 6.90
C SER A 417 -26.84 -16.42 8.32
#